data_AF-A0A7C2PQE5-F1
#
_entry.id   AF-A0A7C2PQE5-F1
#
_cell.length_a   1.000
_cell.length_b   1.000
_cell.length_c   1.000
_cell.angle_alpha   90.00
_cell.angle_beta   90.00
_cell.angle_gamma   90.00
#
_symmetry.space_group_name_H-M   'P 1'
#
loop_
_entity.id
_entity.type
_entity.pdbx_description
1 polymer ?
#
loop_
_entity_poly.entity_id
_entity_poly.type
_entity_poly.pdbx_seq_one_letter_code
_entity_poly.pdbx_strand_id
1 'polypeptide(L)'
;TVITGCEGFECAFADELNVVTPYDASKEAAFYERTSPGRTRVDVFPGTFVMLYPHDAHIAGLMVGTGSKLVKKVVVKVKKALLEK
;
A
#
# COMPACT_ATOMS: atom_id res chain seq x y z
N THR A 1 5.75 8.05 2.76
CA THR A 1 6.38 8.11 1.44
C THR A 1 7.86 7.73 1.47
N VAL A 2 8.48 7.55 0.30
CA VAL A 2 9.92 7.31 0.08
C VAL A 2 10.73 8.57 0.38
N ILE A 3 11.82 8.40 1.12
CA ILE A 3 12.82 9.43 1.45
C ILE A 3 14.04 9.28 0.53
N THR A 4 14.51 8.04 0.31
CA THR A 4 15.59 7.72 -0.64
C THR A 4 15.27 6.42 -1.39
N GLY A 5 15.59 6.36 -2.69
CA GLY A 5 15.29 5.21 -3.55
C GLY A 5 13.96 5.36 -4.28
N CYS A 6 13.32 4.24 -4.61
CA CYS A 6 12.01 4.18 -5.25
C CYS A 6 11.36 2.83 -4.90
N GLU A 7 10.05 2.81 -4.71
CA GLU A 7 9.30 1.56 -4.53
C GLU A 7 8.03 1.57 -5.37
N GLY A 8 7.60 0.38 -5.76
CA GLY A 8 6.33 0.13 -6.39
C GLY A 8 5.19 -0.09 -5.41
N PHE A 9 4.02 0.46 -5.74
CA PHE A 9 2.75 0.15 -5.10
C PHE A 9 1.77 -0.42 -6.11
N GLU A 10 1.18 -1.56 -5.80
CA GLU A 10 -0.05 -2.02 -6.45
C GLU A 10 -1.24 -1.81 -5.53
N CYS A 11 -2.37 -1.41 -6.10
CA CYS A 11 -3.62 -1.16 -5.37
C CYS A 11 -4.81 -1.83 -6.06
N ALA A 12 -5.74 -2.33 -5.26
CA ALA A 12 -7.03 -2.87 -5.66
C ALA A 12 -8.09 -2.53 -4.59
N PHE A 13 -9.36 -2.63 -4.95
CA PHE A 13 -10.44 -2.47 -3.97
C PHE A 13 -10.57 -3.75 -3.14
N ALA A 14 -10.62 -3.60 -1.81
CA ALA A 14 -10.60 -4.73 -0.89
C ALA A 14 -11.84 -5.65 -1.01
N ASP A 15 -12.97 -5.12 -1.48
CA ASP A 15 -14.22 -5.87 -1.70
C ASP A 15 -14.20 -6.75 -2.96
N GLU A 16 -13.21 -6.58 -3.84
CA GLU A 16 -12.98 -7.42 -5.02
C GLU A 16 -12.01 -8.58 -4.76
N LEU A 17 -11.48 -8.73 -3.53
CA LEU A 17 -10.43 -9.69 -3.21
C LEU A 17 -10.88 -10.77 -2.21
N ASN A 18 -10.29 -11.97 -2.35
CA ASN A 18 -10.46 -13.04 -1.38
C ASN A 18 -9.70 -12.73 -0.08
N VAL A 19 -10.38 -12.80 1.05
CA VAL A 19 -9.76 -12.60 2.38
C VAL A 19 -8.98 -13.86 2.77
N VAL A 20 -7.68 -13.72 3.01
CA VAL A 20 -6.80 -14.77 3.55
C VAL A 20 -6.75 -14.70 5.07
N THR A 21 -6.68 -13.48 5.61
CA THR A 21 -6.71 -13.23 7.05
C THR A 21 -7.72 -12.13 7.33
N PRO A 22 -8.78 -12.42 8.11
CA PRO A 22 -9.77 -11.42 8.50
C PRO A 22 -9.13 -10.25 9.25
N TYR A 23 -9.87 -9.15 9.31
CA TYR A 23 -9.43 -7.95 10.00
C TYR A 23 -9.13 -8.22 11.49
N ASP A 24 -7.94 -7.79 11.92
CA ASP A 24 -7.48 -7.85 13.31
C ASP A 24 -7.32 -6.42 13.85
N ALA A 25 -8.19 -6.05 14.80
CA ALA A 25 -8.19 -4.71 15.39
C ALA A 25 -6.90 -4.36 16.15
N SER A 26 -6.15 -5.37 16.64
CA SER A 26 -4.86 -5.13 17.32
C SER A 26 -3.74 -4.77 16.33
N LYS A 27 -3.89 -5.16 15.06
CA LYS A 27 -2.93 -4.91 13.98
C LYS A 27 -3.41 -3.85 12.98
N GLU A 28 -4.67 -3.44 13.08
CA GLU A 28 -5.35 -2.55 12.13
C GLU A 28 -5.19 -3.00 10.66
N ALA A 29 -5.31 -4.30 10.41
CA ALA A 29 -5.05 -4.90 9.09
C ALA A 29 -5.87 -6.17 8.83
N ALA A 30 -6.19 -6.38 7.55
CA ALA A 30 -6.62 -7.64 6.96
C ALA A 30 -5.66 -8.00 5.82
N PHE A 31 -5.54 -9.30 5.50
CA PHE A 31 -4.71 -9.77 4.39
C PHE A 31 -5.55 -10.47 3.34
N TYR A 32 -5.19 -10.24 2.08
CA TYR A 32 -5.96 -10.66 0.91
C TYR A 32 -5.07 -11.48 -0.03
N GLU A 33 -5.71 -12.34 -0.80
CA GLU A 33 -5.03 -13.14 -1.83
C GLU A 33 -4.77 -12.27 -3.06
N ARG A 34 -3.54 -12.32 -3.59
CA ARG A 34 -3.20 -11.69 -4.87
C ARG A 34 -3.36 -12.71 -5.99
N THR A 35 -4.52 -12.75 -6.62
CA THR A 35 -4.81 -13.63 -7.77
C THR A 35 -4.37 -13.04 -9.12
N SER A 36 -4.22 -11.72 -9.19
CA SER A 36 -3.77 -10.98 -10.38
C SER A 36 -3.00 -9.71 -9.96
N PRO A 37 -2.24 -9.07 -10.87
CA PRO A 37 -1.67 -7.75 -10.60
C PRO A 37 -2.77 -6.75 -10.18
N GLY A 38 -2.44 -5.85 -9.26
CA GLY A 38 -3.38 -4.82 -8.82
C GLY A 38 -3.82 -3.93 -10.00
N ARG A 39 -5.06 -3.44 -9.93
CA ARG A 39 -5.65 -2.59 -10.99
C ARG A 39 -4.84 -1.33 -11.25
N THR A 40 -4.24 -0.77 -10.21
CA THR A 40 -3.41 0.43 -10.31
C THR A 40 -2.01 0.11 -9.83
N ARG A 41 -1.01 0.52 -10.63
CA ARG A 41 0.41 0.48 -10.27
C ARG A 41 0.97 1.90 -10.27
N VAL A 42 1.64 2.28 -9.18
CA VAL A 42 2.36 3.56 -9.05
C VAL A 42 3.76 3.30 -8.52
N ASP A 43 4.76 3.91 -9.16
CA ASP A 43 6.12 3.94 -8.63
C ASP A 43 6.31 5.26 -7.84
N VAL A 44 6.73 5.14 -6.58
CA VAL A 44 6.82 6.24 -5.62
C VAL A 44 8.27 6.67 -5.46
N PHE A 45 8.52 7.95 -5.66
CA PHE A 45 9.84 8.57 -5.62
C PHE A 45 9.89 9.64 -4.52
N PRO A 46 11.09 10.09 -4.09
CA PRO A 46 11.21 11.21 -3.18
C PRO A 46 10.45 12.44 -3.73
N GLY A 47 9.63 13.06 -2.89
CA GLY A 47 8.80 14.21 -3.25
C GLY A 47 7.37 13.87 -3.67
N THR A 48 7.04 12.61 -3.94
CA THR A 48 5.64 12.16 -4.13
C THR A 48 5.13 11.43 -2.90
N PHE A 49 3.84 11.11 -2.81
CA PHE A 49 3.30 10.19 -1.82
C PHE A 49 2.04 9.52 -2.36
N VAL A 50 1.68 8.40 -1.75
CA VAL A 50 0.39 7.72 -1.96
C VAL A 50 -0.40 7.80 -0.66
N MET A 51 -1.68 8.15 -0.75
CA MET A 51 -2.62 8.09 0.36
C MET A 51 -3.55 6.90 0.13
N LEU A 52 -3.65 6.03 1.14
CA LEU A 52 -4.39 4.78 1.08
C LEU A 52 -5.46 4.81 2.18
N TYR A 53 -6.72 4.70 1.79
CA TYR A 53 -7.85 4.57 2.70
C TYR A 53 -8.00 3.13 3.19
N PRO A 54 -8.81 2.88 4.24
CA PRO A 54 -9.02 1.54 4.77
C PRO A 54 -9.54 0.50 3.77
N HIS A 55 -10.19 0.92 2.68
CA HIS A 55 -10.69 0.02 1.62
C HIS A 55 -9.68 -0.23 0.50
N ASP A 56 -8.54 0.46 0.51
CA ASP A 56 -7.49 0.32 -0.50
C ASP A 56 -6.56 -0.83 -0.10
N ALA A 57 -6.85 -2.02 -0.62
CA ALA A 57 -5.94 -3.15 -0.51
C ALA A 57 -4.69 -2.85 -1.36
N HIS A 58 -3.51 -2.96 -0.76
CA HIS A 58 -2.28 -2.55 -1.42
C HIS A 58 -1.10 -3.45 -1.10
N ILE A 59 -0.16 -3.50 -2.05
CA ILE A 59 1.14 -4.15 -1.90
C ILE A 59 2.21 -3.09 -2.11
N ALA A 60 3.01 -2.86 -1.06
CA ALA A 60 4.14 -1.93 -1.07
C ALA A 60 5.48 -2.65 -1.28
N GLY A 61 6.57 -1.90 -1.46
CA GLY A 61 7.92 -2.47 -1.54
C GLY A 61 8.19 -3.30 -2.79
N LEU A 62 7.36 -3.17 -3.84
CA LEU A 62 7.60 -3.85 -5.09
C LEU A 62 8.81 -3.25 -5.80
N MET A 63 9.59 -4.07 -6.48
CA MET A 63 10.76 -3.60 -7.23
C MET A 63 10.36 -2.64 -8.35
N VAL A 64 11.26 -1.71 -8.65
CA VAL A 64 11.17 -0.78 -9.78
C VAL A 64 12.41 -0.98 -10.65
N GLY A 65 12.19 -1.41 -11.89
CA GLY A 65 13.24 -1.88 -12.78
C GLY A 65 13.78 -3.28 -12.40
N THR A 66 15.05 -3.53 -12.70
CA THR A 66 15.70 -4.81 -12.43
C THR A 66 16.46 -4.78 -11.10
N GLY A 67 16.16 -5.76 -10.23
CA GLY A 67 16.88 -6.00 -8.98
C GLY A 67 16.32 -5.27 -7.75
N SER A 68 16.56 -5.88 -6.60
CA SER A 68 16.20 -5.32 -5.30
C SER A 68 17.16 -4.19 -4.92
N LYS A 69 16.61 -3.12 -4.33
CA LYS A 69 17.37 -1.94 -3.89
C LYS A 69 16.93 -1.56 -2.48
N LEU A 70 17.86 -1.00 -1.71
CA LEU A 70 17.53 -0.46 -0.39
C LEU A 70 16.73 0.85 -0.55
N VAL A 71 15.60 0.93 0.14
CA VAL A 71 14.70 2.09 0.14
C VAL A 71 14.51 2.57 1.57
N LYS A 72 14.63 3.88 1.80
CA LYS A 72 14.24 4.50 3.07
C LYS A 72 12.89 5.15 2.87
N LYS A 73 11.91 4.85 3.73
CA LYS A 73 10.56 5.41 3.67
C LYS A 73 10.00 5.70 5.07
N VAL A 74 8.92 6.45 5.09
CA VAL A 74 8.06 6.69 6.25
C VAL A 74 6.63 6.29 5.91
N VAL A 75 5.86 5.77 6.86
CA VAL A 75 4.40 5.59 6.72
C VAL A 75 3.75 6.41 7.81
N VAL A 76 2.89 7.35 7.43
CA VAL A 76 2.14 8.16 8.38
C VAL A 76 0.75 7.54 8.53
N LYS A 77 0.38 7.21 9.76
CA LYS A 77 -0.94 6.68 10.10
C LYS A 77 -1.82 7.82 10.58
N VAL A 78 -2.94 8.04 9.90
CA VAL A 78 -3.90 9.11 10.20
C VAL A 78 -5.24 8.47 10.50
N LYS A 79 -5.90 8.90 11.58
CA LYS A 79 -7.26 8.44 11.89
C LYS A 79 -8.22 8.94 10.83
N LYS A 80 -9.02 8.04 10.23
CA LYS A 80 -9.97 8.36 9.14
C LYS A 80 -10.89 9.54 9.47
N ALA A 81 -11.38 9.59 10.71
CA ALA A 81 -12.28 10.65 11.19
C ALA A 81 -11.69 12.08 11.11
N LEU A 82 -10.37 12.23 10.95
CA LEU A 82 -9.73 13.54 10.75
C LEU A 82 -9.76 14.01 9.29
N LEU A 83 -10.19 13.15 8.37
CA LEU A 83 -10.27 13.42 6.93
C LEU A 83 -11.72 13.55 6.44
N GLU A 84 -12.68 13.30 7.31
CA GLU A 84 -14.12 13.46 7.06
C GLU A 84 -14.52 14.87 7.51
N LYS A 85 -15.38 15.54 6.73
CA LYS A 85 -15.92 16.87 7.06
C LYS A 85 -17.12 16.75 7.99
#